data_AF-A0A2T7QCU8-F1
#
_entry.id   AF-A0A2T7QCU8-F1
#
_cell.length_a   1.000
_cell.length_b   1.000
_cell.length_c   1.000
_cell.angle_alpha   90.00
_cell.angle_beta   90.00
_cell.angle_gamma   90.00
#
_symmetry.space_group_name_H-M   'P 1'
#
loop_
_entity.id
_entity.type
_entity.pdbx_description
1 polymer ?
#
loop_
_entity_poly.entity_id
_entity_poly.type
_entity_poly.pdbx_seq_one_letter_code
_entity_poly.pdbx_strand_id
1 'polypeptide(L)'
;MAYPYFKLYKRQDILSITRLRRFETKLGECFQHLPDMPLADALSQSKAQYVIVGIPEDIGVRANYGVGGTETIWLPFLQALCNMQSTDAFTGEEVILSGYFDFSDIKSLITANAKNQDELIDACRHAVANIIDNEVENMVKAISSAGKIPIIIGGGHNNAYPLIKGAAKGLQRAGKLASAAINVMNADAHSGYRIAEGRHSGNSFRYAMEEGFLKKYAVIGLQENYNSQRVMDDLYSNINIQYSTFEDISLREKLNFRQAIVQAISFTEESFTGIELDMDCIEQMLSSSSNPSGFTALQARQYINFTAYYPHIAYLHICEGAAQLVNGQSNAFAAKLVSELVSNFIKVNRKQ
;
A
#
# COMPACT_ATOMS: atom_id res chain seq x y z
N MET A 1 -11.01 -17.22 -17.25
CA MET A 1 -10.47 -15.84 -17.16
C MET A 1 -9.18 -15.90 -16.38
N ALA A 2 -8.15 -15.14 -16.75
CA ALA A 2 -6.81 -15.30 -16.18
C ALA A 2 -6.65 -14.77 -14.74
N TYR A 3 -7.63 -14.04 -14.19
CA TYR A 3 -7.61 -13.47 -12.83
C TYR A 3 -9.04 -13.44 -12.27
N PRO A 4 -9.46 -14.40 -11.43
CA PRO A 4 -10.86 -14.55 -11.01
C PRO A 4 -11.37 -13.40 -10.16
N TYR A 5 -10.50 -12.74 -9.39
CA TYR A 5 -10.86 -11.65 -8.47
C TYR A 5 -10.45 -10.28 -8.97
N PHE A 6 -9.90 -10.14 -10.18
CA PHE A 6 -9.39 -8.86 -10.67
C PHE A 6 -10.27 -8.27 -11.76
N LYS A 7 -10.73 -7.03 -11.54
CA LYS A 7 -11.53 -6.26 -12.51
C LYS A 7 -10.63 -5.26 -13.22
N LEU A 8 -10.38 -5.51 -14.51
CA LEU A 8 -9.61 -4.62 -15.38
C LEU A 8 -10.42 -3.39 -15.76
N TYR A 9 -9.80 -2.21 -15.69
CA TYR A 9 -10.40 -1.00 -16.25
C TYR A 9 -10.15 -0.91 -17.75
N LYS A 10 -11.20 -0.54 -18.48
CA LYS A 10 -11.13 -0.10 -19.87
C LYS A 10 -11.09 1.43 -19.91
N ARG A 11 -10.70 1.99 -21.05
CA ARG A 11 -10.72 3.44 -21.27
C ARG A 11 -12.04 4.09 -20.88
N GLN A 12 -13.17 3.45 -21.21
CA GLN A 12 -14.49 3.98 -20.92
C GLN A 12 -14.77 4.09 -19.40
N ASP A 13 -14.27 3.15 -18.61
CA ASP A 13 -14.45 3.16 -17.16
C ASP A 13 -13.71 4.35 -16.55
N ILE A 14 -12.46 4.59 -16.98
CA ILE A 14 -11.64 5.73 -16.53
C ILE A 14 -12.27 7.07 -16.94
N LEU A 15 -12.76 7.17 -18.18
CA LEU A 15 -13.42 8.39 -18.66
C LEU A 15 -14.75 8.66 -17.93
N SER A 16 -15.47 7.62 -17.49
CA SER A 16 -16.75 7.77 -16.79
C SER A 16 -16.62 8.50 -15.45
N ILE A 17 -15.45 8.44 -14.82
CA ILE A 17 -15.14 9.12 -13.54
C ILE A 17 -14.31 10.40 -13.75
N THR A 18 -13.99 10.74 -15.00
CA THR A 18 -13.21 11.93 -15.36
C THR A 18 -14.13 13.06 -15.80
N ARG A 19 -14.08 14.18 -15.09
CA ARG A 19 -14.89 15.39 -15.35
C ARG A 19 -14.18 16.26 -16.36
N LEU A 20 -14.52 16.03 -17.63
CA LEU A 20 -13.99 16.79 -18.76
C LEU A 20 -14.40 18.26 -18.66
N ARG A 21 -13.43 19.15 -18.92
CA ARG A 21 -13.66 20.59 -19.00
C ARG A 21 -12.94 21.15 -20.21
N ARG A 22 -13.66 21.95 -21.01
CA ARG A 22 -13.12 22.56 -22.23
C ARG A 22 -11.85 23.36 -21.90
N PHE A 23 -10.81 23.17 -22.69
CA PHE A 23 -9.48 23.80 -22.55
C PHE A 23 -8.65 23.35 -21.34
N GLU A 24 -9.04 22.27 -20.67
CA GLU A 24 -8.23 21.58 -19.66
C GLU A 24 -7.99 20.14 -20.11
N THR A 25 -6.92 19.53 -19.60
CA THR A 25 -6.66 18.10 -19.75
C THR A 25 -6.50 17.49 -18.36
N LYS A 26 -7.30 16.48 -18.07
CA LYS A 26 -7.28 15.74 -16.81
C LYS A 26 -6.41 14.50 -16.93
N LEU A 27 -5.80 14.06 -15.82
CA LEU A 27 -4.99 12.84 -15.80
C LEU A 27 -5.77 11.61 -16.29
N GLY A 28 -7.05 11.49 -15.95
CA GLY A 28 -7.90 10.38 -16.40
C GLY A 28 -8.08 10.30 -17.92
N GLU A 29 -7.82 11.39 -18.66
CA GLU A 29 -7.80 11.38 -20.13
C GLU A 29 -6.50 10.77 -20.69
N CYS A 30 -5.42 10.84 -19.91
CA CYS A 30 -4.05 10.48 -20.30
C CYS A 30 -3.61 9.10 -19.81
N PHE A 31 -4.23 8.57 -18.75
CA PHE A 31 -3.89 7.26 -18.21
C PHE A 31 -4.03 6.15 -19.26
N GLN A 32 -3.02 5.29 -19.30
CA GLN A 32 -3.07 4.07 -20.09
C GLN A 32 -3.94 3.04 -19.36
N HIS A 33 -4.46 2.07 -20.12
CA HIS A 33 -5.15 0.90 -19.58
C HIS A 33 -4.53 -0.37 -20.16
N LEU A 34 -4.78 -1.52 -19.52
CA LEU A 34 -4.31 -2.79 -20.05
C LEU A 34 -5.18 -3.22 -21.24
N PRO A 35 -4.60 -3.63 -22.39
CA PRO A 35 -5.35 -4.24 -23.47
C PRO A 35 -5.88 -5.64 -23.09
N ASP A 36 -6.88 -6.11 -23.83
CA ASP A 36 -7.47 -7.45 -23.65
C ASP A 36 -6.55 -8.53 -24.24
N MET A 37 -5.50 -8.85 -23.50
CA MET A 37 -4.49 -9.85 -23.85
C MET A 37 -3.83 -10.39 -22.55
N PRO A 38 -2.95 -11.42 -22.62
CA PRO A 38 -2.25 -11.90 -21.43
C PRO A 38 -1.51 -10.77 -20.70
N LEU A 39 -1.65 -10.71 -19.37
CA LEU A 39 -1.16 -9.59 -18.55
C LEU A 39 0.33 -9.28 -18.77
N ALA A 40 1.16 -10.31 -18.88
CA ALA A 40 2.59 -10.15 -19.11
C ALA A 40 2.87 -9.39 -20.42
N ASP A 41 2.15 -9.74 -21.49
CA ASP A 41 2.29 -9.10 -22.79
C ASP A 41 1.75 -7.67 -22.75
N ALA A 42 0.57 -7.48 -22.15
CA ALA A 42 -0.07 -6.18 -21.94
C ALA A 42 0.85 -5.19 -21.22
N LEU A 43 1.52 -5.65 -20.14
CA LEU A 43 2.49 -4.86 -19.40
C LEU A 43 3.72 -4.55 -20.26
N SER A 44 4.27 -5.54 -20.96
CA SER A 44 5.52 -5.38 -21.73
C SER A 44 5.41 -4.39 -22.90
N GLN A 45 4.23 -4.26 -23.51
CA GLN A 45 4.01 -3.37 -24.66
C GLN A 45 3.94 -1.88 -24.28
N SER A 46 3.56 -1.58 -23.04
CA SER A 46 3.44 -0.20 -22.57
C SER A 46 4.79 0.34 -22.09
N LYS A 47 5.08 1.60 -22.46
CA LYS A 47 6.23 2.35 -21.93
C LYS A 47 5.98 2.99 -20.56
N ALA A 48 4.75 2.94 -20.05
CA ALA A 48 4.43 3.47 -18.73
C ALA A 48 5.26 2.78 -17.65
N GLN A 49 5.75 3.56 -16.70
CA GLN A 49 6.62 3.09 -15.62
C GLN A 49 5.80 2.60 -14.43
N TYR A 50 4.63 3.19 -14.20
CA TYR A 50 3.81 2.94 -13.02
C TYR A 50 2.55 2.15 -13.36
N VAL A 51 2.15 1.25 -12.47
CA VAL A 51 0.88 0.52 -12.58
C VAL A 51 0.08 0.72 -11.30
N ILE A 52 -1.04 1.44 -11.38
CA ILE A 52 -1.93 1.64 -10.24
C ILE A 52 -2.90 0.46 -10.13
N VAL A 53 -2.99 -0.12 -8.93
CA VAL A 53 -3.84 -1.26 -8.58
C VAL A 53 -4.59 -0.96 -7.29
N GLY A 54 -5.90 -1.17 -7.27
CA GLY A 54 -6.72 -1.09 -6.06
C GLY A 54 -6.88 -2.43 -5.37
N ILE A 55 -6.86 -2.45 -4.03
CA ILE A 55 -7.24 -3.61 -3.22
C ILE A 55 -8.36 -3.22 -2.24
N PRO A 56 -9.58 -2.88 -2.71
CA PRO A 56 -10.66 -2.46 -1.83
C PRO A 56 -11.24 -3.63 -1.00
N GLU A 57 -10.58 -3.97 0.11
CA GLU A 57 -11.02 -4.99 1.08
C GLU A 57 -10.75 -4.56 2.53
N ASP A 58 -11.48 -5.14 3.48
CA ASP A 58 -11.29 -4.98 4.93
C ASP A 58 -11.21 -6.33 5.68
N ILE A 59 -11.04 -7.43 4.95
CA ILE A 59 -11.01 -8.80 5.50
C ILE A 59 -9.80 -8.97 6.41
N GLY A 60 -8.63 -8.47 6.00
CA GLY A 60 -7.42 -8.55 6.83
C GLY A 60 -7.46 -7.65 8.06
N VAL A 61 -8.18 -6.52 7.99
CA VAL A 61 -8.47 -5.66 9.14
C VAL A 61 -9.36 -6.38 10.15
N ARG A 62 -10.45 -7.00 9.67
CA ARG A 62 -11.37 -7.81 10.49
C ARG A 62 -10.69 -9.01 11.12
N ALA A 63 -9.78 -9.67 10.39
CA ALA A 63 -8.94 -10.76 10.89
C ALA A 63 -8.03 -10.35 12.06
N ASN A 64 -7.79 -9.04 12.22
CA ASN A 64 -7.01 -8.42 13.30
C ASN A 64 -7.91 -7.67 14.30
N TYR A 65 -9.19 -8.05 14.43
CA TYR A 65 -10.15 -7.41 15.33
C TYR A 65 -10.44 -5.93 15.04
N GLY A 66 -10.03 -5.42 13.87
CA GLY A 66 -10.21 -4.02 13.48
C GLY A 66 -11.62 -3.70 12.99
N VAL A 67 -11.91 -2.39 12.88
CA VAL A 67 -13.15 -1.87 12.34
C VAL A 67 -13.06 -1.81 10.81
N GLY A 68 -13.97 -2.50 10.14
CA GLY A 68 -14.01 -2.57 8.69
C GLY A 68 -14.31 -1.23 7.99
N GLY A 69 -13.97 -1.13 6.70
CA GLY A 69 -14.26 0.03 5.85
C GLY A 69 -13.12 0.51 4.96
N THR A 70 -11.93 -0.09 5.04
CA THR A 70 -10.77 0.22 4.19
C THR A 70 -11.05 0.04 2.68
N GLU A 71 -12.03 -0.78 2.31
CA GLU A 71 -12.51 -0.90 0.93
C GLU A 71 -13.08 0.40 0.33
N THR A 72 -13.57 1.30 1.18
CA THR A 72 -14.34 2.48 0.75
C THR A 72 -13.47 3.58 0.15
N ILE A 73 -12.14 3.51 0.31
CA ILE A 73 -11.23 4.56 -0.13
C ILE A 73 -11.01 4.56 -1.65
N TRP A 74 -11.10 3.41 -2.30
CA TRP A 74 -10.61 3.22 -3.68
C TRP A 74 -11.31 4.11 -4.71
N LEU A 75 -12.63 4.06 -4.78
CA LEU A 75 -13.38 4.81 -5.79
C LEU A 75 -13.26 6.34 -5.58
N PRO A 76 -13.42 6.89 -4.35
CA PRO A 76 -13.18 8.31 -4.10
C PRO A 76 -11.74 8.73 -4.40
N PHE A 77 -10.74 7.89 -4.09
CA PHE A 77 -9.33 8.16 -4.45
C PHE A 77 -9.19 8.29 -5.96
N LEU A 78 -9.78 7.35 -6.70
CA LEU A 78 -9.67 7.31 -8.15
C LEU A 78 -10.35 8.52 -8.80
N GLN A 79 -11.53 8.89 -8.30
CA GLN A 79 -12.21 10.12 -8.71
C GLN A 79 -11.35 11.36 -8.43
N ALA A 80 -10.68 11.44 -7.28
CA ALA A 80 -9.80 12.57 -6.97
C ALA A 80 -8.58 12.62 -7.92
N LEU A 81 -7.91 11.48 -8.13
CA LEU A 81 -6.72 11.38 -8.96
C LEU A 81 -7.00 11.65 -10.44
N CYS A 82 -8.01 10.98 -11.03
CA CYS A 82 -8.38 11.16 -12.44
C CYS A 82 -8.75 12.60 -12.78
N ASN A 83 -9.23 13.38 -11.80
CA ASN A 83 -9.66 14.77 -11.98
C ASN A 83 -8.59 15.82 -11.66
N MET A 84 -7.36 15.41 -11.32
CA MET A 84 -6.23 16.33 -11.30
C MET A 84 -5.84 16.78 -12.71
N GLN A 85 -5.19 17.93 -12.81
CA GLN A 85 -4.70 18.45 -14.08
C GLN A 85 -3.51 17.60 -14.56
N SER A 86 -3.53 17.26 -15.84
CA SER A 86 -2.33 16.85 -16.57
C SER A 86 -1.45 18.08 -16.80
N THR A 87 -0.18 17.98 -16.44
CA THR A 87 0.80 19.08 -16.53
C THR A 87 2.17 18.52 -16.89
N ASP A 88 3.13 19.37 -17.24
CA ASP A 88 4.52 18.95 -17.47
C ASP A 88 5.14 18.24 -16.24
N ALA A 89 4.61 18.52 -15.04
CA ALA A 89 5.01 17.88 -13.79
C ALA A 89 4.45 16.45 -13.64
N PHE A 90 3.34 16.12 -14.29
CA PHE A 90 2.71 14.79 -14.26
C PHE A 90 1.70 14.76 -15.41
N THR A 91 2.06 14.07 -16.51
CA THR A 91 1.23 14.08 -17.72
C THR A 91 0.15 13.00 -17.66
N GLY A 92 0.41 11.90 -16.96
CA GLY A 92 -0.48 10.75 -16.82
C GLY A 92 -0.10 9.60 -17.77
N GLU A 93 0.65 9.88 -18.84
CA GLU A 93 1.09 8.85 -19.79
C GLU A 93 2.07 7.85 -19.17
N GLU A 94 2.75 8.23 -18.08
CA GLU A 94 3.63 7.35 -17.32
C GLU A 94 2.90 6.29 -16.49
N VAL A 95 1.55 6.32 -16.45
CA VAL A 95 0.71 5.46 -15.61
C VAL A 95 -0.19 4.55 -16.43
N ILE A 96 -0.19 3.26 -16.07
CA ILE A 96 -1.27 2.33 -16.38
C ILE A 96 -2.22 2.28 -15.18
N LEU A 97 -3.48 2.68 -15.37
CA LEU A 97 -4.53 2.43 -14.40
C LEU A 97 -5.13 1.05 -14.71
N SER A 98 -4.68 0.03 -13.96
CA SER A 98 -4.91 -1.37 -14.34
C SER A 98 -6.32 -1.86 -13.99
N GLY A 99 -6.81 -1.56 -12.79
CA GLY A 99 -7.99 -2.18 -12.24
C GLY A 99 -7.94 -2.28 -10.72
N TYR A 100 -8.80 -3.15 -10.18
CA TYR A 100 -8.88 -3.42 -8.75
C TYR A 100 -9.29 -4.86 -8.45
N PHE A 101 -8.90 -5.35 -7.28
CA PHE A 101 -9.40 -6.62 -6.76
C PHE A 101 -10.81 -6.49 -6.19
N ASP A 102 -11.65 -7.48 -6.44
CA ASP A 102 -12.99 -7.58 -5.87
C ASP A 102 -13.12 -8.89 -5.08
N PHE A 103 -13.04 -8.77 -3.76
CA PHE A 103 -13.22 -9.87 -2.81
C PHE A 103 -14.60 -9.83 -2.12
N SER A 104 -15.57 -9.07 -2.67
CA SER A 104 -16.89 -8.88 -2.05
C SER A 104 -17.65 -10.19 -1.87
N ASP A 105 -17.55 -11.13 -2.80
CA ASP A 105 -18.16 -12.46 -2.70
C ASP A 105 -17.57 -13.25 -1.52
N ILE A 106 -16.25 -13.19 -1.32
CA ILE A 106 -15.57 -13.85 -0.20
C ILE A 106 -16.00 -13.24 1.13
N LYS A 107 -16.01 -11.90 1.23
CA LYS A 107 -16.48 -11.18 2.41
C LYS A 107 -17.93 -11.54 2.75
N SER A 108 -18.80 -11.60 1.73
CA SER A 108 -20.21 -11.94 1.88
C SER A 108 -20.39 -13.38 2.38
N LEU A 109 -19.63 -14.33 1.82
CA LEU A 109 -19.64 -15.73 2.23
C LEU A 109 -19.19 -15.90 3.68
N ILE A 110 -18.11 -15.24 4.08
CA ILE A 110 -17.64 -15.26 5.48
C ILE A 110 -18.72 -14.73 6.42
N THR A 111 -19.26 -13.55 6.11
CA THR A 111 -20.27 -12.87 6.94
C THR A 111 -21.57 -13.67 7.05
N ALA A 112 -21.98 -14.37 5.99
CA ALA A 112 -23.20 -15.16 5.99
C ALA A 112 -23.09 -16.49 6.75
N ASN A 113 -21.88 -17.04 6.90
CA ASN A 113 -21.67 -18.38 7.48
C ASN A 113 -21.07 -18.37 8.89
N ALA A 114 -20.35 -17.31 9.28
CA ALA A 114 -19.79 -17.19 10.61
C ALA A 114 -20.89 -17.04 11.67
N LYS A 115 -20.94 -17.94 12.66
CA LYS A 115 -21.98 -17.92 13.70
C LYS A 115 -21.61 -17.05 14.90
N ASN A 116 -20.32 -16.76 15.05
CA ASN A 116 -19.77 -15.99 16.15
C ASN A 116 -18.48 -15.27 15.69
N GLN A 117 -17.93 -14.44 16.58
CA GLN A 117 -16.77 -13.61 16.30
C GLN A 117 -15.51 -14.43 16.02
N ASP A 118 -15.28 -15.52 16.75
CA ASP A 118 -14.08 -16.36 16.58
C ASP A 118 -14.09 -17.07 15.22
N GLU A 119 -15.23 -17.65 14.83
CA GLU A 119 -15.43 -18.23 13.49
C GLU A 119 -15.25 -17.20 12.38
N LEU A 120 -15.70 -15.96 12.59
CA LEU A 120 -15.51 -14.86 11.65
C LEU A 120 -14.01 -14.56 11.46
N ILE A 121 -13.26 -14.44 12.56
CA ILE A 121 -11.84 -14.13 12.55
C ILE A 121 -11.05 -15.24 11.86
N ASP A 122 -11.31 -16.50 12.22
CA ASP A 122 -10.63 -17.64 11.61
C ASP A 122 -10.93 -17.75 10.11
N ALA A 123 -12.17 -17.52 9.70
CA ALA A 123 -12.55 -17.48 8.30
C ALA A 123 -11.87 -16.33 7.54
N CYS A 124 -11.79 -15.13 8.14
CA CYS A 124 -11.06 -14.00 7.57
C CYS A 124 -9.56 -14.32 7.44
N ARG A 125 -8.91 -14.87 8.48
CA ARG A 125 -7.50 -15.27 8.45
C ARG A 125 -7.24 -16.31 7.36
N HIS A 126 -8.13 -17.28 7.22
CA HIS A 126 -8.06 -18.30 6.18
C HIS A 126 -8.18 -17.68 4.77
N ALA A 127 -9.10 -16.75 4.56
CA ALA A 127 -9.28 -16.06 3.29
C ALA A 127 -8.07 -15.18 2.91
N VAL A 128 -7.50 -14.47 3.88
CA VAL A 128 -6.27 -13.68 3.66
C VAL A 128 -5.15 -14.60 3.19
N ALA A 129 -4.85 -15.66 3.95
CA ALA A 129 -3.71 -16.54 3.68
C ALA A 129 -3.83 -17.33 2.36
N ASN A 130 -5.04 -17.77 2.00
CA ASN A 130 -5.21 -18.73 0.90
C ASN A 130 -5.77 -18.12 -0.39
N ILE A 131 -6.40 -16.94 -0.32
CA ILE A 131 -7.01 -16.29 -1.48
C ILE A 131 -6.33 -14.95 -1.75
N ILE A 132 -6.44 -14.01 -0.82
CA ILE A 132 -5.99 -12.62 -1.04
C ILE A 132 -4.49 -12.58 -1.29
N ASP A 133 -3.68 -13.22 -0.41
CA ASP A 133 -2.23 -13.19 -0.52
C ASP A 133 -1.75 -13.76 -1.87
N ASN A 134 -2.36 -14.86 -2.34
CA ASN A 134 -1.98 -15.48 -3.61
C ASN A 134 -2.33 -14.61 -4.83
N GLU A 135 -3.51 -14.02 -4.86
CA GLU A 135 -3.99 -13.19 -5.97
C GLU A 135 -3.17 -11.89 -6.08
N VAL A 136 -2.93 -11.24 -4.94
CA VAL A 136 -2.13 -10.01 -4.87
C VAL A 136 -0.66 -10.29 -5.22
N GLU A 137 -0.06 -11.36 -4.70
CA GLU A 137 1.31 -11.77 -5.03
C GLU A 137 1.47 -11.94 -6.55
N ASN A 138 0.54 -12.66 -7.19
CA ASN A 138 0.59 -12.95 -8.62
C ASN A 138 0.54 -11.69 -9.49
N MET A 139 -0.34 -10.75 -9.16
CA MET A 139 -0.45 -9.46 -9.87
C MET A 139 0.84 -8.65 -9.72
N VAL A 140 1.34 -8.49 -8.50
CA VAL A 140 2.52 -7.66 -8.21
C VAL A 140 3.79 -8.26 -8.79
N LYS A 141 3.90 -9.60 -8.77
CA LYS A 141 4.95 -10.34 -9.45
C LYS A 141 4.93 -10.08 -10.95
N ALA A 142 3.76 -10.09 -11.60
CA ALA A 142 3.65 -9.82 -13.02
C ALA A 142 4.10 -8.39 -13.37
N ILE A 143 3.62 -7.39 -12.62
CA ILE A 143 3.99 -5.98 -12.79
C ILE A 143 5.51 -5.79 -12.62
N SER A 144 6.07 -6.31 -11.53
CA SER A 144 7.49 -6.16 -11.20
C SER A 144 8.39 -6.93 -12.16
N SER A 145 7.94 -8.09 -12.67
CA SER A 145 8.65 -8.86 -13.70
C SER A 145 8.74 -8.09 -15.03
N ALA A 146 7.74 -7.26 -15.34
CA ALA A 146 7.75 -6.37 -16.50
C ALA A 146 8.61 -5.10 -16.28
N GLY A 147 9.30 -5.01 -15.14
CA GLY A 147 10.19 -3.90 -14.80
C GLY A 147 9.47 -2.60 -14.41
N LYS A 148 8.16 -2.66 -14.15
CA LYS A 148 7.32 -1.53 -13.75
C LYS A 148 7.20 -1.44 -12.22
N ILE A 149 6.82 -0.27 -11.72
CA ILE A 149 6.61 -0.01 -10.29
C ILE A 149 5.10 -0.10 -9.98
N PRO A 150 4.66 -1.07 -9.16
CA PRO A 150 3.30 -1.12 -8.64
C PRO A 150 3.04 0.06 -7.68
N ILE A 151 1.90 0.71 -7.83
CA ILE A 151 1.34 1.69 -6.89
C ILE A 151 0.01 1.12 -6.40
N ILE A 152 -0.03 0.71 -5.14
CA ILE A 152 -1.10 -0.07 -4.55
C ILE A 152 -1.88 0.81 -3.58
N ILE A 153 -3.21 0.80 -3.69
CA ILE A 153 -4.07 1.67 -2.89
C ILE A 153 -5.15 0.87 -2.19
N GLY A 154 -5.27 1.14 -0.89
CA GLY A 154 -6.31 0.61 -0.03
C GLY A 154 -6.01 -0.79 0.49
N GLY A 155 -7.06 -1.41 1.02
CA GLY A 155 -6.95 -2.66 1.74
C GLY A 155 -6.46 -2.44 3.16
N GLY A 156 -6.44 -3.52 3.94
CA GLY A 156 -5.68 -3.53 5.18
C GLY A 156 -4.17 -3.68 4.91
N HIS A 157 -3.37 -3.49 5.94
CA HIS A 157 -1.91 -3.69 5.86
C HIS A 157 -1.51 -5.17 5.75
N ASN A 158 -2.48 -6.09 5.75
CA ASN A 158 -2.29 -7.52 5.44
C ASN A 158 -1.66 -7.70 4.05
N ASN A 159 -1.98 -6.77 3.14
CA ASN A 159 -1.51 -6.81 1.76
C ASN A 159 0.00 -6.54 1.65
N ALA A 160 0.66 -5.92 2.63
CA ALA A 160 2.11 -5.70 2.55
C ALA A 160 2.89 -7.02 2.34
N TYR A 161 2.48 -8.14 2.97
CA TYR A 161 3.15 -9.43 2.80
C TYR A 161 3.14 -9.92 1.33
N PRO A 162 2.00 -10.08 0.65
CA PRO A 162 1.99 -10.49 -0.75
C PRO A 162 2.58 -9.44 -1.70
N LEU A 163 2.54 -8.15 -1.36
CA LEU A 163 3.24 -7.10 -2.11
C LEU A 163 4.76 -7.29 -2.07
N ILE A 164 5.34 -7.48 -0.88
CA ILE A 164 6.77 -7.72 -0.68
C ILE A 164 7.19 -8.97 -1.46
N LYS A 165 6.49 -10.08 -1.24
CA LYS A 165 6.77 -11.37 -1.86
C LYS A 165 6.65 -11.32 -3.38
N GLY A 166 5.58 -10.71 -3.90
CA GLY A 166 5.34 -10.54 -5.32
C GLY A 166 6.42 -9.68 -5.98
N ALA A 167 6.75 -8.54 -5.38
CA ALA A 167 7.76 -7.63 -5.90
C ALA A 167 9.15 -8.28 -5.89
N ALA A 168 9.53 -8.92 -4.79
CA ALA A 168 10.81 -9.62 -4.69
C ALA A 168 10.97 -10.72 -5.75
N LYS A 169 9.96 -11.58 -5.92
CA LYS A 169 9.96 -12.63 -6.96
C LYS A 169 9.95 -12.04 -8.37
N GLY A 170 9.21 -10.96 -8.60
CA GLY A 170 9.14 -10.32 -9.91
C GLY A 170 10.45 -9.64 -10.30
N LEU A 171 11.07 -8.91 -9.37
CA LEU A 171 12.38 -8.28 -9.55
C LEU A 171 13.49 -9.31 -9.77
N GLN A 172 13.46 -10.43 -9.04
CA GLN A 172 14.37 -11.55 -9.29
C GLN A 172 14.18 -12.11 -10.70
N ARG A 173 12.93 -12.36 -11.11
CA ARG A 173 12.62 -12.85 -12.47
C ARG A 173 13.07 -11.88 -13.57
N ALA A 174 13.01 -10.58 -13.31
CA ALA A 174 13.52 -9.53 -14.20
C ALA A 174 15.05 -9.40 -14.20
N GLY A 175 15.77 -10.23 -13.43
CA GLY A 175 17.23 -10.17 -13.31
C GLY A 175 17.75 -8.95 -12.52
N LYS A 176 16.88 -8.25 -11.78
CA LYS A 176 17.22 -7.07 -10.98
C LYS A 176 17.71 -7.42 -9.56
N LEU A 177 17.44 -8.65 -9.11
CA LEU A 177 17.88 -9.18 -7.82
C LEU A 177 18.46 -10.58 -7.99
N ALA A 178 19.49 -10.91 -7.20
CA ALA A 178 20.06 -12.25 -7.16
C ALA A 178 19.15 -13.25 -6.40
N SER A 179 18.48 -12.79 -5.35
CA SER A 179 17.52 -13.53 -4.54
C SER A 179 16.20 -12.78 -4.45
N ALA A 180 15.09 -13.48 -4.26
CA ALA A 180 13.79 -12.87 -4.04
C ALA A 180 13.68 -12.30 -2.61
N ALA A 181 14.46 -11.24 -2.31
CA ALA A 181 14.37 -10.50 -1.05
C ALA A 181 14.56 -8.99 -1.29
N ILE A 182 13.72 -8.17 -0.69
CA ILE A 182 13.77 -6.70 -0.76
C ILE A 182 13.80 -6.08 0.64
N ASN A 183 14.03 -4.78 0.71
CA ASN A 183 13.86 -4.00 1.94
C ASN A 183 12.49 -3.33 1.95
N VAL A 184 12.08 -2.80 3.11
CA VAL A 184 10.87 -1.96 3.25
C VAL A 184 11.15 -0.77 4.16
N MET A 185 10.66 0.40 3.75
CA MET A 185 10.45 1.55 4.63
C MET A 185 8.95 1.74 4.87
N ASN A 186 8.55 1.85 6.13
CA ASN A 186 7.16 1.99 6.55
C ASN A 186 6.98 3.19 7.46
N ALA A 187 6.01 4.06 7.14
CA ALA A 187 5.52 5.09 8.05
C ALA A 187 4.17 4.63 8.62
N ASP A 188 4.15 4.34 9.92
CA ASP A 188 3.08 3.57 10.55
C ASP A 188 3.10 3.80 12.07
N ALA A 189 1.91 3.90 12.69
CA ALA A 189 1.81 3.99 14.15
C ALA A 189 2.01 2.62 14.82
N HIS A 190 1.77 1.54 14.09
CA HIS A 190 1.98 0.16 14.47
C HIS A 190 3.21 -0.43 13.77
N SER A 191 3.71 -1.54 14.29
CA SER A 191 4.87 -2.22 13.70
C SER A 191 4.53 -3.12 12.51
N GLY A 192 3.27 -3.54 12.37
CA GLY A 192 2.87 -4.66 11.50
C GLY A 192 3.66 -5.96 11.74
N TYR A 193 4.25 -6.11 12.94
CA TYR A 193 5.19 -7.19 13.32
C TYR A 193 4.67 -8.04 14.49
N ARG A 194 3.33 -8.13 14.66
CA ARG A 194 2.70 -9.04 15.63
C ARG A 194 3.10 -10.50 15.36
N ILE A 195 2.73 -11.36 16.29
CA ILE A 195 3.03 -12.80 16.18
C ILE A 195 2.31 -13.40 14.95
N ALA A 196 2.65 -14.65 14.62
CA ALA A 196 2.10 -15.35 13.46
C ALA A 196 0.93 -16.27 13.87
N GLU A 197 -0.14 -15.70 14.45
CA GLU A 197 -1.34 -16.44 14.89
C GLU A 197 -2.38 -16.70 13.78
N GLY A 198 -1.99 -16.50 12.53
CA GLY A 198 -2.86 -16.46 11.36
C GLY A 198 -2.74 -15.12 10.63
N ARG A 199 -2.87 -15.13 9.30
CA ARG A 199 -2.65 -13.93 8.48
C ARG A 199 -3.70 -12.86 8.75
N HIS A 200 -3.26 -11.64 9.06
CA HIS A 200 -4.12 -10.47 9.25
C HIS A 200 -3.33 -9.16 9.07
N SER A 201 -3.95 -7.99 9.27
CA SER A 201 -3.29 -6.72 8.97
C SER A 201 -2.05 -6.43 9.83
N GLY A 202 -2.07 -6.80 11.11
CA GLY A 202 -0.97 -6.49 12.04
C GLY A 202 0.28 -7.38 12.00
N ASN A 203 0.44 -8.33 11.07
CA ASN A 203 1.60 -9.26 11.07
C ASN A 203 2.26 -9.49 9.70
N SER A 204 1.98 -8.67 8.68
CA SER A 204 2.56 -8.83 7.33
C SER A 204 4.08 -8.88 7.30
N PHE A 205 4.75 -7.98 8.01
CA PHE A 205 6.20 -7.89 7.97
C PHE A 205 6.88 -9.05 8.71
N ARG A 206 6.20 -9.65 9.70
CA ARG A 206 6.65 -10.87 10.37
C ARG A 206 6.75 -12.03 9.37
N TYR A 207 5.65 -12.31 8.67
CA TYR A 207 5.60 -13.37 7.65
C TYR A 207 6.60 -13.12 6.53
N ALA A 208 6.70 -11.88 6.04
CA ALA A 208 7.64 -11.54 4.97
C ALA A 208 9.10 -11.78 5.38
N MET A 209 9.45 -11.49 6.64
CA MET A 209 10.80 -11.68 7.17
C MET A 209 11.10 -13.14 7.49
N GLU A 210 10.17 -13.86 8.12
CA GLU A 210 10.33 -15.28 8.45
C GLU A 210 10.44 -16.17 7.21
N GLU A 211 9.73 -15.83 6.13
CA GLU A 211 9.85 -16.53 4.84
C GLU A 211 11.01 -16.04 3.96
N GLY A 212 11.76 -15.03 4.40
CA GLY A 212 12.97 -14.56 3.73
C GLY A 212 12.76 -13.63 2.53
N PHE A 213 11.55 -13.08 2.35
CA PHE A 213 11.25 -12.09 1.30
C PHE A 213 11.58 -10.65 1.74
N LEU A 214 11.66 -10.39 3.05
CA LEU A 214 12.03 -9.10 3.63
C LEU A 214 13.43 -9.18 4.28
N LYS A 215 14.40 -8.49 3.69
CA LYS A 215 15.80 -8.46 4.14
C LYS A 215 16.02 -7.43 5.26
N LYS A 216 15.56 -6.19 5.07
CA LYS A 216 15.65 -5.12 6.08
C LYS A 216 14.31 -4.38 6.17
N TYR A 217 13.90 -4.06 7.40
CA TYR A 217 12.65 -3.36 7.67
C TYR A 217 12.91 -2.10 8.50
N ALA A 218 12.59 -0.93 7.95
CA ALA A 218 12.70 0.35 8.64
C ALA A 218 11.31 0.94 8.91
N VAL A 219 10.97 1.18 10.18
CA VAL A 219 9.68 1.74 10.58
C VAL A 219 9.84 3.14 11.19
N ILE A 220 9.00 4.07 10.79
CA ILE A 220 9.06 5.46 11.19
C ILE A 220 7.71 5.85 11.80
N GLY A 221 7.73 6.35 13.04
CA GLY A 221 6.54 6.90 13.68
C GLY A 221 5.74 5.91 14.52
N LEU A 222 6.36 4.80 14.96
CA LEU A 222 5.71 3.89 15.91
C LEU A 222 5.21 4.66 17.12
N GLN A 223 3.96 4.46 17.51
CA GLN A 223 3.46 5.02 18.76
C GLN A 223 3.64 4.01 19.88
N GLU A 224 4.24 4.46 20.98
CA GLU A 224 4.57 3.59 22.12
C GLU A 224 3.33 2.94 22.73
N ASN A 225 2.18 3.63 22.67
CA ASN A 225 0.92 3.12 23.23
C ASN A 225 0.25 2.04 22.35
N TYR A 226 0.66 1.89 21.10
CA TYR A 226 -0.01 1.00 20.13
C TYR A 226 0.74 -0.31 19.91
N ASN A 227 1.98 -0.39 20.41
CA ASN A 227 2.84 -1.54 20.25
C ASN A 227 3.06 -2.22 21.61
N SER A 228 2.82 -3.53 21.68
CA SER A 228 3.02 -4.28 22.93
C SER A 228 4.51 -4.41 23.26
N GLN A 229 4.85 -4.56 24.54
CA GLN A 229 6.24 -4.76 24.96
C GLN A 229 6.91 -5.92 24.21
N ARG A 230 6.19 -7.04 24.03
CA ARG A 230 6.69 -8.20 23.28
C ARG A 230 7.07 -7.84 21.84
N VAL A 231 6.26 -7.06 21.15
CA VAL A 231 6.58 -6.59 19.80
C VAL A 231 7.81 -5.70 19.83
N MET A 232 7.90 -4.77 20.79
CA MET A 232 9.07 -3.90 20.93
C MET A 232 10.36 -4.69 21.20
N ASP A 233 10.29 -5.75 22.02
CA ASP A 233 11.43 -6.64 22.28
C ASP A 233 11.87 -7.39 21.02
N ASP A 234 10.91 -7.87 20.21
CA ASP A 234 11.18 -8.52 18.93
C ASP A 234 11.82 -7.56 17.91
N LEU A 235 11.35 -6.30 17.85
CA LEU A 235 11.94 -5.28 16.98
C LEU A 235 13.36 -4.92 17.44
N TYR A 236 13.57 -4.74 18.74
CA TYR A 236 14.85 -4.35 19.31
C TYR A 236 15.93 -5.44 19.16
N SER A 237 15.54 -6.71 19.29
CA SER A 237 16.48 -7.84 19.21
C SER A 237 16.88 -8.21 17.78
N ASN A 238 16.19 -7.68 16.77
CA ASN A 238 16.43 -8.01 15.37
C ASN A 238 17.29 -6.95 14.66
N ILE A 239 18.54 -7.30 14.35
CA ILE A 239 19.51 -6.42 13.66
C ILE A 239 19.06 -5.98 12.25
N ASN A 240 18.10 -6.68 11.64
CA ASN A 240 17.56 -6.35 10.33
C ASN A 240 16.34 -5.43 10.42
N ILE A 241 16.01 -4.96 11.62
CA ILE A 241 14.94 -4.01 11.86
C ILE A 241 15.52 -2.73 12.45
N GLN A 242 15.11 -1.60 11.88
CA GLN A 242 15.34 -0.28 12.44
C GLN A 242 13.99 0.37 12.71
N TYR A 243 13.84 1.06 13.83
CA TYR A 243 12.62 1.83 14.09
C TYR A 243 12.91 3.17 14.75
N SER A 244 11.96 4.09 14.59
CA SER A 244 11.88 5.34 15.33
C SER A 244 10.45 5.56 15.81
N THR A 245 10.27 6.05 17.03
CA THR A 245 8.94 6.30 17.60
C THR A 245 8.47 7.71 17.28
N PHE A 246 7.16 7.89 17.19
CA PHE A 246 6.55 9.22 17.06
C PHE A 246 6.94 10.10 18.25
N GLU A 247 7.00 9.53 19.46
CA GLU A 247 7.38 10.24 20.67
C GLU A 247 8.82 10.74 20.61
N ASP A 248 9.77 9.93 20.11
CA ASP A 248 11.16 10.37 19.94
C ASP A 248 11.32 11.43 18.84
N ILE A 249 10.46 11.41 17.81
CA ILE A 249 10.48 12.37 16.71
C ILE A 249 9.83 13.71 17.08
N SER A 250 8.64 13.65 17.69
CA SER A 250 7.73 14.80 17.79
C SER A 250 7.55 15.33 19.20
N LEU A 251 7.85 14.55 20.24
CA LEU A 251 7.65 14.96 21.64
C LEU A 251 8.96 15.16 22.40
N ARG A 252 9.86 14.17 22.34
CA ARG A 252 11.18 14.22 22.99
C ARG A 252 12.26 14.83 22.12
N GLU A 253 11.99 14.94 20.82
CA GLU A 253 12.89 15.53 19.82
C GLU A 253 14.31 14.95 19.86
N LYS A 254 14.45 13.64 20.11
CA LYS A 254 15.76 12.95 20.08
C LYS A 254 16.33 12.89 18.67
N LEU A 255 15.45 12.87 17.67
CA LEU A 255 15.73 13.03 16.25
C LEU A 255 14.60 13.83 15.63
N ASN A 256 14.87 14.65 14.62
CA ASN A 256 13.79 15.29 13.87
C ASN A 256 13.25 14.35 12.78
N PHE A 257 12.07 14.69 12.25
CA PHE A 257 11.37 13.88 11.25
C PHE A 257 12.23 13.55 10.01
N ARG A 258 13.01 14.52 9.52
CA ARG A 258 13.89 14.31 8.37
C ARG A 258 15.05 13.37 8.70
N GLN A 259 15.62 13.47 9.90
CA GLN A 259 16.67 12.55 10.37
C GLN A 259 16.16 11.12 10.44
N ALA A 260 14.93 10.91 10.94
CA ALA A 260 14.30 9.58 10.97
C ALA A 260 14.19 8.95 9.57
N ILE A 261 13.73 9.74 8.59
CA ILE A 261 13.62 9.28 7.19
C ILE A 261 15.00 8.99 6.59
N VAL A 262 15.99 9.86 6.79
CA VAL A 262 17.35 9.66 6.27
C VAL A 262 17.99 8.40 6.87
N GLN A 263 17.81 8.17 8.18
CA GLN A 263 18.28 6.94 8.81
C GLN A 263 17.61 5.71 8.20
N ALA A 264 16.30 5.74 7.93
CA ALA A 264 15.59 4.65 7.29
C ALA A 264 16.13 4.39 5.87
N ILE A 265 16.33 5.45 5.08
CA ILE A 265 16.90 5.36 3.73
C ILE A 265 18.27 4.68 3.78
N SER A 266 19.20 5.19 4.61
CA SER A 266 20.54 4.62 4.75
C SER A 266 20.53 3.16 5.22
N PHE A 267 19.60 2.79 6.11
CA PHE A 267 19.46 1.40 6.54
C PHE A 267 19.09 0.47 5.39
N THR A 268 18.21 0.94 4.49
CA THR A 268 17.66 0.16 3.37
C THR A 268 18.40 0.32 2.04
N GLU A 269 19.52 1.06 1.99
CA GLU A 269 20.09 1.56 0.73
C GLU A 269 20.69 0.50 -0.23
N GLU A 270 20.90 -0.72 0.27
CA GLU A 270 21.61 -1.79 -0.45
C GLU A 270 20.76 -2.53 -1.49
N SER A 271 19.45 -2.32 -1.54
CA SER A 271 18.55 -3.12 -2.39
C SER A 271 17.33 -2.33 -2.84
N PHE A 272 16.48 -3.00 -3.64
CA PHE A 272 15.13 -2.54 -3.90
C PHE A 272 14.34 -2.44 -2.60
N THR A 273 13.56 -1.36 -2.47
CA THR A 273 12.83 -1.02 -1.24
C THR A 273 11.36 -0.76 -1.55
N GLY A 274 10.47 -1.47 -0.85
CA GLY A 274 9.04 -1.16 -0.82
C GLY A 274 8.78 0.06 0.06
N ILE A 275 7.92 0.96 -0.41
CA ILE A 275 7.47 2.13 0.37
C ILE A 275 6.07 1.86 0.88
N GLU A 276 5.93 1.85 2.19
CA GLU A 276 4.66 1.66 2.90
C GLU A 276 4.31 2.97 3.60
N LEU A 277 3.05 3.36 3.52
CA LEU A 277 2.46 4.44 4.31
C LEU A 277 1.11 3.95 4.83
N ASP A 278 1.07 3.65 6.13
CA ASP A 278 -0.16 3.41 6.84
C ASP A 278 -0.85 4.74 7.15
N MET A 279 -2.09 4.89 6.68
CA MET A 279 -2.86 6.11 6.92
C MET A 279 -3.17 6.33 8.40
N ASP A 280 -3.07 5.30 9.24
CA ASP A 280 -3.24 5.41 10.68
C ASP A 280 -2.13 6.24 11.35
N CYS A 281 -0.94 6.38 10.76
CA CYS A 281 0.11 7.21 11.36
C CYS A 281 -0.14 8.72 11.20
N ILE A 282 -1.16 9.09 10.41
CA ILE A 282 -1.50 10.47 10.11
C ILE A 282 -2.63 10.92 11.04
N GLU A 283 -2.42 12.02 11.75
CA GLU A 283 -3.40 12.53 12.70
C GLU A 283 -4.77 12.76 12.03
N GLN A 284 -5.83 12.31 12.71
CA GLN A 284 -7.22 12.49 12.28
C GLN A 284 -7.57 11.88 10.90
N MET A 285 -6.70 11.06 10.31
CA MET A 285 -7.06 10.27 9.14
C MET A 285 -7.93 9.10 9.57
N LEU A 286 -8.94 8.81 8.73
CA LEU A 286 -9.88 7.75 9.03
C LEU A 286 -9.27 6.40 8.63
N SER A 287 -9.04 5.57 9.63
CA SER A 287 -8.61 4.18 9.53
C SER A 287 -9.27 3.35 10.64
N SER A 288 -9.10 2.02 10.60
CA SER A 288 -9.56 1.11 11.68
C SER A 288 -9.00 1.52 13.05
N SER A 289 -7.78 2.05 13.09
CA SER A 289 -7.06 2.49 14.28
C SER A 289 -6.84 4.00 14.31
N SER A 290 -7.86 4.77 13.89
CA SER A 290 -7.78 6.25 13.83
C SER A 290 -7.28 6.84 15.16
N ASN A 291 -6.34 7.79 15.09
CA ASN A 291 -5.81 8.46 16.28
C ASN A 291 -5.93 9.99 16.20
N PRO A 292 -6.00 10.67 17.37
CA PRO A 292 -6.06 12.13 17.43
C PRO A 292 -4.69 12.78 17.25
N SER A 293 -3.60 12.02 17.30
CA SER A 293 -2.23 12.53 17.29
C SER A 293 -1.33 11.60 16.50
N GLY A 294 -0.57 12.17 15.58
CA GLY A 294 0.30 11.45 14.65
C GLY A 294 1.03 12.45 13.77
N PHE A 295 1.56 11.99 12.65
CA PHE A 295 2.12 12.89 11.65
C PHE A 295 1.04 13.74 11.01
N THR A 296 1.39 14.98 10.68
CA THR A 296 0.53 15.86 9.88
C THR A 296 0.43 15.34 8.44
N ALA A 297 -0.63 15.72 7.72
CA ALA A 297 -0.73 15.45 6.27
C ALA A 297 0.47 16.00 5.48
N LEU A 298 1.08 17.11 5.93
CA LEU A 298 2.29 17.66 5.34
C LEU A 298 3.49 16.72 5.54
N GLN A 299 3.67 16.17 6.75
CA GLN A 299 4.73 15.21 7.05
C GLN A 299 4.56 13.92 6.24
N ALA A 300 3.33 13.41 6.08
CA ALA A 300 3.07 12.25 5.21
C ALA A 300 3.49 12.53 3.76
N ARG A 301 3.18 13.72 3.23
CA ARG A 301 3.64 14.14 1.90
C ARG A 301 5.15 14.30 1.83
N GLN A 302 5.79 14.84 2.86
CA GLN A 302 7.25 14.94 2.94
C GLN A 302 7.88 13.56 2.96
N TYR A 303 7.36 12.60 3.73
CA TYR A 303 7.79 11.21 3.74
C TYR A 303 7.78 10.63 2.33
N ILE A 304 6.63 10.70 1.63
CA ILE A 304 6.52 10.23 0.25
C ILE A 304 7.50 10.95 -0.68
N ASN A 305 7.66 12.27 -0.57
CA ASN A 305 8.64 12.99 -1.40
C ASN A 305 10.08 12.50 -1.13
N PHE A 306 10.49 12.36 0.13
CA PHE A 306 11.85 11.93 0.47
C PHE A 306 12.12 10.48 0.04
N THR A 307 11.19 9.56 0.27
CA THR A 307 11.37 8.15 -0.08
C THR A 307 11.25 7.91 -1.58
N ALA A 308 10.43 8.68 -2.31
CA ALA A 308 10.30 8.55 -3.77
C ALA A 308 11.58 8.90 -4.55
N TYR A 309 12.49 9.69 -3.97
CA TYR A 309 13.82 9.97 -4.55
C TYR A 309 14.74 8.75 -4.55
N TYR A 310 14.41 7.71 -3.78
CA TYR A 310 15.23 6.53 -3.67
C TYR A 310 15.30 5.78 -5.02
N PRO A 311 16.50 5.43 -5.52
CA PRO A 311 16.67 4.98 -6.90
C PRO A 311 16.09 3.59 -7.20
N HIS A 312 15.91 2.76 -6.18
CA HIS A 312 15.49 1.36 -6.30
C HIS A 312 14.16 1.13 -5.58
N ILE A 313 13.07 1.73 -6.07
CA ILE A 313 11.73 1.46 -5.53
C ILE A 313 11.20 0.13 -6.05
N ALA A 314 10.72 -0.72 -5.15
CA ALA A 314 10.05 -1.97 -5.48
C ALA A 314 8.55 -1.75 -5.77
N TYR A 315 7.88 -0.98 -4.92
CA TYR A 315 6.47 -0.61 -5.02
C TYR A 315 6.16 0.55 -4.05
N LEU A 316 4.99 1.16 -4.20
CA LEU A 316 4.35 2.03 -3.19
C LEU A 316 3.04 1.39 -2.73
N HIS A 317 2.79 1.34 -1.43
CA HIS A 317 1.50 0.96 -0.84
C HIS A 317 1.02 2.05 0.12
N ILE A 318 -0.21 2.51 -0.08
CA ILE A 318 -0.92 3.37 0.87
C ILE A 318 -2.13 2.58 1.39
N CYS A 319 -2.11 2.19 2.66
CA CYS A 319 -3.02 1.23 3.28
C CYS A 319 -3.89 1.84 4.40
N GLU A 320 -4.85 1.04 4.89
CA GLU A 320 -5.70 1.28 6.07
C GLU A 320 -6.61 2.54 6.04
N GLY A 321 -6.43 3.42 5.06
CA GLY A 321 -7.30 4.57 4.85
C GLY A 321 -8.71 4.15 4.45
N ALA A 322 -9.71 4.82 5.01
CA ALA A 322 -11.12 4.65 4.68
C ALA A 322 -11.77 6.00 4.34
N ALA A 323 -12.74 5.99 3.42
CA ALA A 323 -13.65 7.13 3.24
C ALA A 323 -14.81 7.06 4.24
N GLN A 324 -15.23 5.84 4.57
CA GLN A 324 -16.27 5.54 5.54
C GLN A 324 -15.97 4.20 6.24
N LEU A 325 -16.13 4.16 7.56
CA LEU A 325 -16.05 2.93 8.35
C LEU A 325 -17.46 2.36 8.57
N VAL A 326 -17.52 1.05 8.87
CA VAL A 326 -18.79 0.35 9.14
C VAL A 326 -19.52 0.87 10.39
N ASN A 327 -18.83 1.59 11.27
CA ASN A 327 -19.41 2.23 12.45
C ASN A 327 -20.03 3.61 12.17
N GLY A 328 -20.02 4.06 10.91
CA GLY A 328 -20.63 5.32 10.47
C GLY A 328 -19.70 6.53 10.44
N GLN A 329 -18.47 6.42 10.96
CA GLN A 329 -17.46 7.48 10.81
C GLN A 329 -17.09 7.67 9.33
N SER A 330 -16.84 8.91 8.91
CA SER A 330 -16.44 9.23 7.54
C SER A 330 -15.45 10.39 7.50
N ASN A 331 -14.59 10.40 6.49
CA ASN A 331 -13.65 11.48 6.24
C ASN A 331 -13.56 11.72 4.73
N ALA A 332 -14.19 12.80 4.27
CA ALA A 332 -14.23 13.16 2.86
C ALA A 332 -12.86 13.55 2.27
N PHE A 333 -11.86 13.87 3.11
CA PHE A 333 -10.54 14.30 2.67
C PHE A 333 -9.53 13.16 2.55
N ALA A 334 -9.77 12.01 3.19
CA ALA A 334 -8.84 10.89 3.19
C ALA A 334 -8.44 10.48 1.76
N ALA A 335 -9.42 10.25 0.89
CA ALA A 335 -9.19 9.89 -0.51
C ALA A 335 -8.44 10.97 -1.32
N LYS A 336 -8.70 12.26 -1.02
CA LYS A 336 -8.01 13.36 -1.67
C LYS A 336 -6.55 13.42 -1.24
N LEU A 337 -6.25 13.20 0.04
CA LEU A 337 -4.88 13.10 0.51
C LEU A 337 -4.13 11.94 -0.16
N VAL A 338 -4.74 10.75 -0.26
CA VAL A 338 -4.16 9.60 -0.99
C VAL A 338 -3.83 9.98 -2.44
N SER A 339 -4.73 10.72 -3.12
CA SER A 339 -4.47 11.18 -4.50
C SER A 339 -3.30 12.16 -4.58
N GLU A 340 -3.11 13.03 -3.58
CA GLU A 340 -1.98 13.96 -3.50
C GLU A 340 -0.67 13.21 -3.22
N LEU A 341 -0.68 12.19 -2.36
CA LEU A 341 0.46 11.34 -2.05
C LEU A 341 0.92 10.58 -3.30
N VAL A 342 0.01 9.95 -4.04
CA VAL A 342 0.34 9.28 -5.32
C VAL A 342 0.89 10.28 -6.35
N SER A 343 0.27 11.45 -6.46
CA SER A 343 0.78 12.52 -7.34
C SER A 343 2.20 12.95 -6.94
N ASN A 344 2.47 13.10 -5.65
CA ASN A 344 3.79 13.46 -5.12
C ASN A 344 4.83 12.37 -5.43
N PHE A 345 4.49 11.10 -5.21
CA PHE A 345 5.36 9.97 -5.52
C PHE A 345 5.79 9.96 -6.99
N ILE A 346 4.83 10.03 -7.93
CA ILE A 346 5.11 9.98 -9.37
C ILE A 346 5.95 11.19 -9.81
N LYS A 347 5.59 12.39 -9.35
CA LYS A 347 6.30 13.65 -9.69
C LYS A 347 7.77 13.61 -9.31
N VAL A 348 8.10 12.99 -8.18
CA VAL A 348 9.46 12.90 -7.65
C VAL A 348 10.22 11.73 -8.26
N ASN A 349 9.59 10.56 -8.33
CA ASN A 349 10.26 9.33 -8.73
C ASN A 349 10.53 9.27 -10.24
N ARG A 350 9.70 9.93 -11.05
CA ARG A 350 9.92 9.96 -12.50
C ARG A 350 11.31 10.54 -12.77
N LYS A 351 12.15 9.75 -13.44
CA LYS A 351 13.44 10.23 -13.90
C LYS A 351 13.17 11.23 -15.03
N GLN A 352 13.58 12.49 -14.83
CA GLN A 352 13.52 13.52 -15.87
C GLN A 352 14.33 13.11 -17.09
#